data_AF-B1KNR0-F1
#
_entry.id   AF-B1KNR0-F1
#
_cell.length_a   1.000
_cell.length_b   1.000
_cell.length_c   1.000
_cell.angle_alpha   90.00
_cell.angle_beta   90.00
_cell.angle_gamma   90.00
#
_symmetry.space_group_name_H-M   'P 1'
#
loop_
_entity.id
_entity.type
_entity.pdbx_description
1 polymer ?
#
loop_
_entity_poly.entity_id
_entity_poly.type
_entity_poly.pdbx_seq_one_letter_code
_entity_poly.pdbx_strand_id
1 'polypeptide(L)'
;MSWLSHSGVISDLLKQDDEWEWLPTSRDSIDPFCCQFARSPKESDVYKATLKSLRRLGESIPNLVDGPNDYTNAFKGAALYTFKMAARELFNKTPGKWVELASIYESGKWPLGITQSGRIIVL
;
A
#
# COMPACT_ATOMS: atom_id res chain seq x y z
N MET A 1 18.12 4.02 -4.06
CA MET A 1 16.80 3.53 -4.54
C MET A 1 15.80 4.67 -4.39
N SER A 2 15.51 5.40 -5.46
CA SER A 2 14.54 6.50 -5.48
C SER A 2 13.38 6.07 -6.39
N TRP A 3 12.38 5.43 -5.80
CA TRP A 3 11.18 4.91 -6.44
C TRP A 3 9.98 5.85 -6.23
N LEU A 4 10.24 7.13 -5.93
CA LEU A 4 9.22 8.09 -5.45
C LEU A 4 8.76 9.10 -6.51
N SER A 5 9.08 8.90 -7.80
CA SER A 5 9.08 9.98 -8.79
C SER A 5 7.90 10.06 -9.77
N HIS A 6 6.83 9.25 -9.65
CA HIS A 6 5.83 9.14 -10.73
C HIS A 6 4.34 9.23 -10.36
N SER A 7 3.96 9.75 -9.19
CA SER A 7 2.54 9.79 -8.79
C SER A 7 1.76 10.98 -9.38
N GLY A 8 0.57 10.72 -9.95
CA GLY A 8 -0.43 11.75 -10.27
C GLY A 8 -0.95 12.49 -9.02
N VAL A 9 -1.84 13.47 -9.19
CA VAL A 9 -2.48 14.16 -8.05
C VAL A 9 -3.63 13.30 -7.54
N ILE A 10 -3.66 13.03 -6.22
CA ILE A 10 -4.66 12.14 -5.62
C ILE A 10 -6.11 12.61 -5.84
N SER A 11 -6.31 13.93 -5.93
CA SER A 11 -7.61 14.55 -6.14
C SER A 11 -8.23 14.23 -7.51
N ASP A 12 -7.42 13.90 -8.52
CA ASP A 12 -7.94 13.50 -9.82
C ASP A 12 -8.46 12.06 -9.83
N LEU A 13 -7.88 11.18 -9.00
CA LEU A 13 -8.42 9.83 -8.77
C LEU A 13 -9.70 9.85 -7.94
N LEU A 14 -9.79 10.75 -6.96
CA LEU A 14 -11.00 10.90 -6.12
C LEU A 14 -12.22 11.39 -6.91
N LYS A 15 -12.02 11.99 -8.10
CA LYS A 15 -13.10 12.45 -8.99
C LYS A 15 -13.57 11.37 -9.97
N GLN A 16 -12.95 10.21 -10.01
CA GLN A 16 -13.38 9.12 -10.88
C GLN A 16 -14.61 8.44 -10.29
N ASP A 17 -15.62 8.17 -11.13
CA ASP A 17 -16.89 7.53 -10.75
C ASP A 17 -16.77 6.01 -10.49
N ASP A 18 -15.57 5.44 -10.56
CA ASP A 18 -15.36 4.03 -10.27
C ASP A 18 -15.48 3.79 -8.75
N GLU A 19 -16.39 2.90 -8.32
CA GLU A 19 -16.42 2.44 -6.93
C GLU A 19 -15.20 1.56 -6.63
N TRP A 20 -14.36 2.00 -5.70
CA TRP A 20 -13.23 1.24 -5.20
C TRP A 20 -13.06 1.41 -3.70
N GLU A 21 -12.48 0.39 -3.07
CA GLU A 21 -12.21 0.36 -1.65
C GLU A 21 -10.73 0.63 -1.38
N TRP A 22 -10.44 1.46 -0.38
CA TRP A 22 -9.09 1.75 0.04
C TRP A 22 -8.36 0.50 0.55
N LEU A 23 -7.07 0.42 0.28
CA LEU A 23 -6.22 -0.61 0.88
C LEU A 23 -6.22 -0.49 2.41
N PRO A 24 -6.13 -1.61 3.14
CA PRO A 24 -6.01 -1.63 4.59
C PRO A 24 -4.82 -0.80 5.08
N THR A 25 -5.07 0.12 6.02
CA THR A 25 -4.03 1.03 6.54
C THR A 25 -3.57 0.68 7.95
N SER A 26 -4.26 -0.21 8.64
CA SER A 26 -4.00 -0.54 10.05
C SER A 26 -4.06 -2.05 10.29
N ARG A 27 -3.55 -2.51 11.44
CA ARG A 27 -3.61 -3.94 11.81
C ARG A 27 -5.05 -4.45 11.89
N ASP A 28 -5.97 -3.62 12.34
CA ASP A 28 -7.35 -4.00 12.64
C ASP A 28 -8.27 -3.80 11.42
N SER A 29 -7.71 -3.33 10.30
CA SER A 29 -8.39 -3.26 9.01
C SER A 29 -8.67 -4.67 8.46
N ILE A 30 -9.86 -4.85 7.89
CA ILE A 30 -10.30 -6.11 7.26
C ILE A 30 -9.39 -6.40 6.05
N ASP A 31 -8.98 -7.67 5.90
CA ASP A 31 -8.24 -8.12 4.72
C ASP A 31 -9.22 -8.32 3.55
N PRO A 32 -9.15 -7.53 2.46
CA PRO A 32 -10.04 -7.66 1.30
C PRO A 32 -9.89 -8.99 0.56
N PHE A 33 -8.76 -9.70 0.73
CA PHE A 33 -8.54 -11.01 0.12
C PHE A 33 -8.89 -12.17 1.07
N CYS A 34 -9.37 -11.87 2.29
CA CYS A 34 -9.83 -12.86 3.28
C CYS A 34 -8.82 -13.99 3.57
N CYS A 35 -7.52 -13.71 3.43
CA CYS A 35 -6.50 -14.73 3.54
C CYS A 35 -6.05 -14.90 5.01
N GLN A 36 -6.31 -16.06 5.60
CA GLN A 36 -5.80 -16.41 6.93
C GLN A 36 -4.41 -17.05 6.83
N PHE A 37 -3.37 -16.21 6.80
CA PHE A 37 -1.98 -16.68 6.80
C PHE A 37 -1.39 -16.75 8.20
N ALA A 38 -0.58 -17.79 8.46
CA ALA A 38 0.25 -17.83 9.65
C ALA A 38 1.20 -16.62 9.66
N ARG A 39 1.49 -16.08 10.85
CA ARG A 39 2.41 -14.95 10.99
C ARG A 39 3.82 -15.35 10.57
N SER A 40 4.49 -14.48 9.83
CA SER A 40 5.89 -14.66 9.49
C SER A 40 6.77 -14.26 10.67
N PRO A 41 7.81 -15.02 11.02
CA PRO A 41 8.78 -14.60 12.04
C PRO A 41 9.54 -13.33 11.62
N LYS A 42 9.58 -13.01 10.31
CA LYS A 42 10.22 -11.81 9.75
C LYS A 42 9.29 -10.61 9.63
N GLU A 43 8.02 -10.73 10.05
CA GLU A 43 7.01 -9.68 9.90
C GLU A 43 7.46 -8.35 10.54
N SER A 44 8.06 -8.42 11.73
CA SER A 44 8.58 -7.25 12.45
C SER A 44 9.74 -6.57 11.72
N ASP A 45 10.64 -7.37 11.13
CA ASP A 45 11.81 -6.85 10.41
C ASP A 45 11.39 -6.17 9.11
N VAL A 46 10.46 -6.79 8.38
CA VAL A 46 9.86 -6.21 7.16
C VAL A 46 9.15 -4.90 7.51
N TYR A 47 8.31 -4.90 8.56
CA TYR A 47 7.61 -3.68 8.99
C TYR A 47 8.58 -2.54 9.31
N LYS A 48 9.66 -2.81 10.06
CA LYS A 48 10.67 -1.80 10.40
C LYS A 48 11.43 -1.30 9.17
N ALA A 49 11.78 -2.20 8.25
CA ALA A 49 12.47 -1.86 7.01
C ALA A 49 11.59 -0.96 6.13
N THR A 50 10.32 -1.32 5.95
CA THR A 50 9.33 -0.52 5.23
C THR A 50 9.09 0.83 5.92
N LEU A 51 8.95 0.86 7.25
CA LEU A 51 8.80 2.13 7.98
C LEU A 51 10.00 3.06 7.78
N LYS A 52 11.21 2.48 7.77
CA LYS A 52 12.45 3.23 7.52
C LYS A 52 12.49 3.78 6.10
N SER A 53 12.07 3.01 5.08
CA SER A 53 12.06 3.49 3.69
C SER A 53 11.02 4.60 3.46
N LEU A 54 9.90 4.58 4.20
CA LEU A 54 8.82 5.56 4.10
C LEU A 54 9.05 6.85 4.90
N ARG A 55 10.18 6.98 5.62
CA ARG A 55 10.42 8.11 6.55
C ARG A 55 10.27 9.47 5.87
N ARG A 56 10.72 9.60 4.62
CA ARG A 56 10.71 10.84 3.82
C ARG A 56 9.57 10.90 2.80
N LEU A 57 8.52 10.10 2.97
CA LEU A 57 7.45 9.98 1.98
C LEU A 57 6.80 11.34 1.65
N GLY A 58 6.39 12.11 2.68
CA GLY A 58 5.74 13.41 2.47
C GLY A 58 6.65 14.48 1.86
N GLU A 59 7.97 14.36 2.03
CA GLU A 59 8.95 15.24 1.35
C GLU A 59 9.14 14.85 -0.12
N SER A 60 8.92 13.57 -0.44
CA SER A 60 9.24 12.99 -1.75
C SER A 60 8.03 12.95 -2.68
N ILE A 61 6.82 12.99 -2.14
CA ILE A 61 5.57 12.96 -2.89
C ILE A 61 4.69 14.13 -2.45
N PRO A 62 4.91 15.34 -3.00
CA PRO A 62 4.14 16.52 -2.65
C PRO A 62 2.65 16.40 -3.02
N ASN A 63 2.32 15.48 -3.93
CA ASN A 63 0.95 15.23 -4.41
C ASN A 63 0.06 14.45 -3.42
N LEU A 64 0.58 14.12 -2.22
CA LEU A 64 -0.20 13.51 -1.14
C LEU A 64 -0.92 14.51 -0.24
N VAL A 65 -0.73 15.81 -0.47
CA VAL A 65 -1.43 16.88 0.25
C VAL A 65 -2.34 17.58 -0.76
N ASP A 66 -3.65 17.57 -0.48
CA ASP A 66 -4.67 18.26 -1.27
C ASP A 66 -5.46 19.23 -0.38
N GLY A 67 -5.10 20.51 -0.43
CA GLY A 67 -5.66 21.55 0.42
C GLY A 67 -5.51 21.20 1.91
N PRO A 68 -6.62 21.07 2.68
CA PRO A 68 -6.57 20.70 4.10
C PRO A 68 -6.34 19.19 4.33
N ASN A 69 -6.38 18.37 3.29
CA ASN A 69 -6.28 16.91 3.41
C ASN A 69 -4.83 16.44 3.23
N ASP A 70 -4.26 15.78 4.24
CA ASP A 70 -2.95 15.12 4.17
C ASP A 70 -3.12 13.59 4.20
N TYR A 71 -2.84 12.95 3.07
CA TYR A 71 -2.97 11.50 2.89
C TYR A 71 -1.68 10.73 3.23
N THR A 72 -0.62 11.40 3.66
CA THR A 72 0.70 10.78 3.91
C THR A 72 0.62 9.59 4.86
N ASN A 73 -0.14 9.70 5.94
CA ASN A 73 -0.27 8.62 6.93
C ASN A 73 -1.09 7.45 6.40
N ALA A 74 -2.12 7.69 5.59
CA ALA A 74 -2.90 6.63 4.94
C ALA A 74 -2.01 5.83 3.99
N PHE A 75 -1.20 6.51 3.18
CA PHE A 75 -0.26 5.88 2.23
C PHE A 75 0.82 5.07 2.94
N LYS A 76 1.37 5.62 4.04
CA LYS A 76 2.31 4.87 4.90
C LYS A 76 1.66 3.61 5.46
N GLY A 77 0.45 3.74 6.00
CA GLY A 77 -0.31 2.63 6.55
C GLY A 77 -0.55 1.52 5.53
N ALA A 78 -1.01 1.88 4.33
CA ALA A 78 -1.27 0.94 3.24
C ALA A 78 -0.01 0.18 2.81
N ALA A 79 1.11 0.88 2.62
CA ALA A 79 2.39 0.25 2.28
C ALA A 79 2.87 -0.68 3.41
N LEU A 80 2.83 -0.23 4.67
CA LEU A 80 3.21 -1.04 5.82
C LEU A 80 2.37 -2.32 5.93
N TYR A 81 1.06 -2.21 5.74
CA TYR A 81 0.16 -3.36 5.76
C TYR A 81 0.49 -4.33 4.62
N THR A 82 0.66 -3.81 3.40
CA THR A 82 0.95 -4.59 2.20
C THR A 82 2.22 -5.41 2.36
N PHE A 83 3.36 -4.80 2.70
CA PHE A 83 4.62 -5.52 2.85
C PHE A 83 4.58 -6.54 3.99
N LYS A 84 3.88 -6.21 5.09
CA LYS A 84 3.64 -7.14 6.20
C LYS A 84 2.86 -8.38 5.74
N MET A 85 1.80 -8.20 4.94
CA MET A 85 1.01 -9.31 4.42
C MET A 85 1.73 -10.09 3.33
N ALA A 86 2.49 -9.42 2.45
CA ALA A 86 3.35 -10.07 1.47
C ALA A 86 4.38 -10.98 2.15
N ALA A 87 4.97 -10.53 3.27
CA ALA A 87 5.88 -11.36 4.06
C ALA A 87 5.19 -12.62 4.63
N ARG A 88 3.89 -12.55 4.95
CA ARG A 88 3.10 -13.72 5.37
C ARG A 88 2.81 -14.65 4.20
N GLU A 89 2.39 -14.14 3.05
CA GLU A 89 2.17 -14.94 1.83
C GLU A 89 3.43 -15.74 1.46
N LEU A 90 4.57 -15.06 1.41
CA LEU A 90 5.87 -15.69 1.10
C LEU A 90 6.26 -16.74 2.15
N PHE A 91 6.04 -16.46 3.44
CA PHE A 91 6.33 -17.41 4.50
C PHE A 91 5.46 -18.68 4.40
N ASN A 92 4.19 -18.51 4.06
CA ASN A 92 3.24 -19.61 3.86
C ASN A 92 3.35 -20.26 2.46
N LYS A 93 4.37 -19.91 1.67
CA LYS A 93 4.61 -20.42 0.30
C LYS A 93 3.41 -20.28 -0.63
N THR A 94 2.58 -19.27 -0.39
CA THR A 94 1.36 -18.99 -1.14
C THR A 94 1.41 -17.54 -1.61
N PRO A 95 2.30 -17.19 -2.56
CA PRO A 95 2.36 -15.84 -3.10
C PRO A 95 1.04 -15.52 -3.80
N GLY A 96 0.47 -14.36 -3.48
CA GLY A 96 -0.84 -13.95 -3.93
C GLY A 96 -0.91 -12.44 -4.15
N LYS A 97 -2.05 -11.86 -3.76
CA LYS A 97 -2.37 -10.46 -4.04
C LYS A 97 -1.49 -9.49 -3.25
N TRP A 98 -1.04 -9.85 -2.05
CA TRP A 98 -0.18 -8.96 -1.28
C TRP A 98 1.22 -8.88 -1.86
N VAL A 99 1.78 -9.99 -2.36
CA VAL A 99 3.04 -10.00 -3.11
C VAL A 99 2.91 -9.21 -4.41
N GLU A 100 1.79 -9.34 -5.14
CA GLU A 100 1.50 -8.53 -6.33
C GLU A 100 1.52 -7.04 -5.99
N LEU A 101 0.78 -6.60 -4.96
CA LEU A 101 0.76 -5.20 -4.50
C LEU A 101 2.13 -4.70 -4.04
N ALA A 102 2.90 -5.52 -3.33
CA ALA A 102 4.26 -5.18 -2.91
C ALA A 102 5.17 -4.91 -4.12
N SER A 103 5.05 -5.70 -5.19
CA SER A 103 5.82 -5.48 -6.43
C SER A 103 5.47 -4.16 -7.12
N ILE A 104 4.22 -3.71 -7.01
CA ILE A 104 3.79 -2.40 -7.54
C ILE A 104 4.49 -1.27 -6.76
N TYR A 105 4.54 -1.35 -5.43
CA TYR A 105 5.30 -0.40 -4.61
C TYR A 105 6.79 -0.40 -4.99
N GLU A 106 7.39 -1.57 -5.18
CA GLU A 106 8.80 -1.70 -5.58
C GLU A 106 9.07 -1.11 -6.98
N SER A 107 8.08 -1.10 -7.87
CA SER A 107 8.15 -0.44 -9.18
C SER A 107 8.04 1.10 -9.11
N GLY A 108 7.85 1.66 -7.91
CA GLY A 108 7.70 3.10 -7.69
C GLY A 108 6.30 3.66 -7.93
N LYS A 109 5.31 2.77 -7.95
CA LYS A 109 3.89 3.10 -8.09
C LYS A 109 3.18 2.97 -6.75
N TRP A 110 2.04 3.65 -6.59
CA TRP A 110 1.35 3.74 -5.32
C TRP A 110 -0.06 3.16 -5.41
N PRO A 111 -0.24 1.85 -5.16
CA PRO A 111 -1.57 1.28 -5.11
C PRO A 111 -2.35 1.90 -3.95
N LEU A 112 -3.58 2.31 -4.22
CA LEU A 112 -4.46 3.02 -3.30
C LEU A 112 -5.59 2.12 -2.80
N GLY A 113 -6.07 1.26 -3.68
CA GLY A 113 -7.29 0.53 -3.45
C GLY A 113 -7.61 -0.46 -4.56
N ILE A 114 -8.75 -1.11 -4.41
CA ILE A 114 -9.17 -2.23 -5.23
C ILE A 114 -10.64 -2.02 -5.60
N THR A 115 -10.96 -2.15 -6.89
CA THR A 115 -12.35 -2.13 -7.38
C THR A 115 -13.08 -3.43 -7.02
N GLN A 116 -14.42 -3.45 -7.10
CA GLN A 116 -15.20 -4.69 -6.95
C GLN A 116 -14.79 -5.80 -7.95
N SER A 117 -14.23 -5.42 -9.10
CA SER A 117 -13.70 -6.36 -10.11
C SER A 117 -12.32 -6.96 -9.77
N GLY A 118 -11.68 -6.49 -8.69
CA GLY A 118 -10.33 -6.89 -8.30
C GLY A 118 -9.21 -6.12 -9.00
N ARG A 119 -9.53 -5.10 -9.82
CA ARG A 119 -8.54 -4.19 -10.41
C ARG A 119 -7.92 -3.31 -9.33
N ILE A 120 -6.59 -3.20 -9.34
CA ILE A 120 -5.81 -2.33 -8.45
C ILE A 120 -5.81 -0.90 -9.00
N ILE A 121 -6.23 0.05 -8.16
CA ILE A 121 -6.15 1.49 -8.43
C ILE A 121 -4.79 1.99 -7.95
N VAL A 122 -4.10 2.76 -8.79
CA VAL A 122 -2.72 3.22 -8.58
C VAL A 122 -2.64 4.73 -8.84
N LEU A 123 -1.93 5.45 -7.96
CA LEU A 123 -1.55 6.85 -8.13
C LEU A 123 -0.34 7.05 -9.04
#